data_AF-A0A5Q0H1C2-F1
#
_entry.id   AF-A0A5Q0H1C2-F1
#
_cell.length_a   1.000
_cell.length_b   1.000
_cell.length_c   1.000
_cell.angle_alpha   90.00
_cell.angle_beta   90.00
_cell.angle_gamma   90.00
#
_symmetry.space_group_name_H-M   'P 1'
#
loop_
_entity.id
_entity.type
_entity.pdbx_description
1 polymer ?
#
loop_
_entity_poly.entity_id
_entity_poly.type
_entity_poly.pdbx_seq_one_letter_code
_entity_poly.pdbx_strand_id
1 'polypeptide(L)'
;MTAPTRVRCRTVDGTPHVLHLTVVGEAGTTGELPARLVSVDGGPPLLQKWVPRTPAGRPGPLGPLDREIRAVHRFAEVFPPDAYPVELPRLRYYDVDGEDPFVLLDPYRGVPATEALPGLTARDRYRLQVGLLRALHLAGAAGMAHGRVGLDVLRWDAAAGTAQLVDFGHAAPAAPHADVRAAGLALWRTAHPGDAAPDPAAADGALGTLLAGVFADPPATPPTPGELLARLREPTGGHAADPHARLAADVYAFEAEVRRKRARRVPERGPGRWDRLRRLVGPAPVEPPAPVRCPVCLDSYPPPDDGLWRRDDDGKYHELIQAGEDPLKRGADLVNTYRRCPNPSQDTAEHYLPANYFAHDPPLVVALVGRPGAGKTHLLAAMVRGVVEHNGLTRHGLTAVPMDLHRHDAYRTSFLEPVGRGERLPGTPERLTDPVEILLLRGARGTRPLVLFDVAGEDLQAVGDGDLARFLVGTDALIFVHGLEPVPDGRGDQALEMSLARLQAVPDLARLPAAIVATKADRLRYHAPVDGWLRFEHSGPDAPDPRVVHLESRDVYAFLHHRGEHGALAPFSVFDRCTLHFASASGGEAAPDRPVFPRGFAPSRVLQPLVAVLAMTGVLDGPGVAEVGS
;
A
#
# COMPACT_ATOMS: atom_id res chain seq x y z
N MET A 1 21.59 -13.56 -33.83
CA MET A 1 21.32 -13.59 -32.37
C MET A 1 21.37 -12.15 -31.88
N THR A 2 20.33 -11.71 -31.18
CA THR A 2 20.29 -10.37 -30.56
C THR A 2 21.28 -10.30 -29.40
N ALA A 3 21.86 -9.12 -29.15
CA ALA A 3 22.73 -8.92 -28.00
C ALA A 3 21.94 -9.10 -26.69
N PRO A 4 22.56 -9.66 -25.63
CA PRO A 4 21.91 -9.83 -24.35
C PRO A 4 21.50 -8.48 -23.77
N THR A 5 20.25 -8.37 -23.34
CA THR A 5 19.70 -7.17 -22.69
C THR A 5 19.74 -7.37 -21.18
N ARG A 6 20.40 -6.46 -20.46
CA ARG A 6 20.44 -6.48 -19.00
C ARG A 6 19.14 -5.89 -18.44
N VAL A 7 18.43 -6.65 -17.61
CA VAL A 7 17.16 -6.22 -17.01
C VAL A 7 17.20 -6.39 -15.49
N ARG A 8 16.41 -5.57 -14.79
CA ARG A 8 16.10 -5.77 -13.38
C ARG A 8 14.75 -6.45 -13.26
N CYS A 9 14.60 -7.32 -12.28
CA CYS A 9 13.36 -8.03 -12.04
C CYS A 9 13.28 -8.50 -10.60
N ARG A 10 12.20 -9.20 -10.29
CA ARG A 10 11.99 -9.89 -9.02
C ARG A 10 11.72 -11.36 -9.25
N THR A 11 12.20 -12.18 -8.34
CA THR A 11 11.82 -13.58 -8.18
C THR A 11 10.44 -13.70 -7.55
N VAL A 12 9.92 -14.93 -7.47
CA VAL A 12 8.61 -15.22 -6.84
C VAL A 12 8.53 -14.70 -5.40
N ASP A 13 9.60 -14.82 -4.61
CA ASP A 13 9.71 -14.32 -3.23
C ASP A 13 9.84 -12.78 -3.14
N GLY A 14 9.86 -12.07 -4.27
CA GLY A 14 10.00 -10.62 -4.34
C GLY A 14 11.45 -10.12 -4.28
N THR A 15 12.43 -11.03 -4.17
CA THR A 15 13.86 -10.69 -4.12
C THR A 15 14.31 -10.02 -5.43
N PRO A 16 14.98 -8.85 -5.37
CA PRO A 16 15.44 -8.17 -6.58
C PRO A 16 16.61 -8.93 -7.21
N HIS A 17 16.58 -9.06 -8.54
CA HIS A 17 17.60 -9.70 -9.35
C HIS A 17 17.95 -8.87 -10.59
N VAL A 18 19.14 -9.11 -11.13
CA VAL A 18 19.61 -8.56 -12.40
C VAL A 18 19.93 -9.73 -13.32
N LEU A 19 19.30 -9.77 -14.50
CA LEU A 19 19.41 -10.87 -15.46
C LEU A 19 19.89 -10.37 -16.83
N HIS A 20 20.48 -11.25 -17.63
CA HIS A 20 20.73 -11.01 -19.05
C HIS A 20 19.78 -11.84 -19.91
N LEU A 21 18.95 -11.16 -20.70
CA LEU A 21 17.97 -11.80 -21.58
C LEU A 21 18.45 -11.81 -23.02
N THR A 22 18.41 -12.98 -23.67
CA THR A 22 18.68 -13.13 -25.10
C THR A 22 17.44 -13.71 -25.79
N VAL A 23 16.97 -13.09 -26.87
CA VAL A 23 15.82 -13.63 -27.63
C VAL A 23 16.28 -14.85 -28.42
N VAL A 24 15.60 -15.98 -28.23
CA VAL A 24 15.94 -17.27 -28.85
C VAL A 24 14.84 -17.79 -29.80
N GLY A 25 13.66 -17.18 -29.80
CA GLY A 25 12.60 -17.50 -30.75
C GLY A 25 11.31 -16.72 -30.53
N GLU A 26 10.36 -16.91 -31.44
CA GLU A 26 8.99 -16.43 -31.29
C GLU A 26 8.16 -17.40 -30.43
N ALA A 27 7.14 -16.90 -29.73
CA ALA A 27 6.21 -17.74 -29.00
C ALA A 27 4.85 -17.75 -29.70
N GLY A 28 4.30 -18.94 -29.96
CA GLY A 28 2.93 -19.09 -30.44
C GLY A 28 1.93 -18.91 -29.31
N THR A 29 1.57 -17.66 -28.98
CA THR A 29 0.55 -17.31 -27.96
C THR A 29 -0.62 -16.56 -28.57
N THR A 30 -1.82 -16.78 -28.03
CA THR A 30 -3.11 -16.20 -28.47
C THR A 30 -3.60 -15.07 -27.54
N GLY A 31 -2.80 -14.73 -26.52
CA GLY A 31 -3.10 -13.67 -25.55
C GLY A 31 -2.93 -12.24 -26.09
N GLU A 32 -3.45 -11.26 -25.34
CA GLU A 32 -3.36 -9.83 -25.66
C GLU A 32 -1.95 -9.26 -25.52
N LEU A 33 -1.11 -9.93 -24.71
CA LEU A 33 0.27 -9.53 -24.51
C LEU A 33 1.14 -10.19 -25.58
N PRO A 34 2.01 -9.45 -26.28
CA PRO A 34 3.01 -10.05 -27.13
C PRO A 34 3.92 -10.95 -26.30
N ALA A 35 4.34 -12.06 -26.91
CA ALA A 35 5.16 -13.07 -26.26
C ALA A 35 6.27 -13.59 -27.17
N ARG A 36 7.39 -14.00 -26.55
CA ARG A 36 8.57 -14.53 -27.25
C ARG A 36 9.35 -15.46 -26.32
N LEU A 37 10.21 -16.28 -26.89
CA LEU A 37 11.13 -17.13 -26.12
C LEU A 37 12.44 -16.39 -25.86
N VAL A 38 12.87 -16.37 -24.60
CA VAL A 38 14.13 -15.78 -24.16
C VAL A 38 14.95 -16.77 -23.35
N SER A 39 16.27 -16.74 -23.48
CA SER A 39 17.19 -17.41 -22.57
C SER A 39 17.67 -16.41 -21.51
N VAL A 40 17.68 -16.84 -20.25
CA VAL A 40 18.19 -16.09 -19.10
C VAL A 40 19.60 -16.60 -18.80
N ASP A 41 20.60 -15.74 -18.93
CA ASP A 41 22.01 -16.05 -18.64
C ASP A 41 22.53 -17.34 -19.33
N GLY A 42 22.04 -17.63 -20.53
CA GLY A 42 22.39 -18.83 -21.31
C GLY A 42 21.68 -20.12 -20.86
N GLY A 43 20.74 -20.03 -19.92
CA GLY A 43 19.92 -21.14 -19.44
C GLY A 43 18.81 -21.58 -20.42
N PRO A 44 17.94 -22.50 -19.99
CA PRO A 44 16.81 -22.98 -20.80
C PRO A 44 15.87 -21.83 -21.20
N PRO A 45 15.16 -21.96 -22.35
CA PRO A 45 14.25 -20.93 -22.80
C PRO A 45 13.09 -20.75 -21.81
N LEU A 46 12.72 -19.49 -21.59
CA LEU A 46 11.55 -19.04 -20.86
C LEU A 46 10.62 -18.28 -21.81
N LEU A 47 9.33 -18.27 -21.49
CA LEU A 47 8.35 -17.44 -22.17
C LEU A 47 8.36 -16.04 -21.55
N GLN A 48 8.76 -15.03 -22.32
CA GLN A 48 8.58 -13.63 -21.96
C GLN A 48 7.29 -13.10 -22.54
N LYS A 49 6.41 -12.57 -21.68
CA LYS A 49 5.31 -11.68 -22.08
C LYS A 49 5.63 -10.27 -21.61
N TRP A 50 5.35 -9.26 -22.43
CA TRP A 50 5.67 -7.88 -22.07
C TRP A 50 4.60 -6.89 -22.52
N VAL A 51 4.65 -5.68 -21.96
CA VAL A 51 3.79 -4.58 -22.40
C VAL A 51 4.53 -3.78 -23.48
N PRO A 52 4.00 -3.69 -24.72
CA PRO A 52 4.64 -2.90 -25.76
C PRO A 52 4.61 -1.41 -25.43
N ARG A 53 5.61 -0.68 -25.91
CA ARG A 53 5.63 0.79 -25.83
C ARG A 53 4.58 1.38 -26.78
N THR A 54 3.89 2.41 -26.33
CA THR A 54 3.03 3.26 -27.15
C THR A 54 3.86 4.03 -28.18
N PRO A 55 3.25 4.59 -29.25
CA PRO A 55 3.96 5.44 -30.22
C PRO A 55 4.68 6.64 -29.58
N ALA A 56 4.18 7.13 -28.44
CA ALA A 56 4.80 8.20 -27.66
C ALA A 56 5.97 7.72 -26.76
N GLY A 57 6.39 6.45 -26.89
CA GLY A 57 7.48 5.86 -26.11
C GLY A 57 7.14 5.50 -24.67
N ARG A 58 5.92 5.79 -24.19
CA ARG A 58 5.44 5.40 -22.85
C ARG A 58 5.01 3.94 -22.85
N PRO A 59 5.15 3.18 -21.76
CA PRO A 59 4.73 1.78 -21.79
C PRO A 59 3.19 1.68 -21.76
N GLY A 60 2.64 0.74 -22.53
CA GLY A 60 1.20 0.55 -22.71
C GLY A 60 0.43 0.17 -21.43
N PRO A 61 -0.87 -0.15 -21.56
CA PRO A 61 -1.73 -0.47 -20.42
C PRO A 61 -1.22 -1.71 -19.65
N LEU A 62 -1.00 -1.54 -18.35
CA LEU A 62 -0.50 -2.60 -17.47
C LEU A 62 -1.54 -3.65 -17.10
N GLY A 63 -2.84 -3.34 -17.22
CA GLY A 63 -3.92 -4.16 -16.69
C GLY A 63 -3.78 -5.66 -16.98
N PRO A 64 -3.58 -6.08 -18.24
CA PRO A 64 -3.40 -7.48 -18.58
C PRO A 64 -2.15 -8.11 -17.94
N LEU A 65 -1.01 -7.41 -17.98
CA LEU A 65 0.23 -7.93 -17.39
C LEU A 65 0.16 -8.03 -15.86
N ASP A 66 -0.42 -7.02 -15.18
CA ASP A 66 -0.61 -7.04 -13.73
C ASP A 66 -1.49 -8.21 -13.28
N ARG A 67 -2.58 -8.49 -14.01
CA ARG A 67 -3.46 -9.63 -13.74
C ARG A 67 -2.76 -10.96 -14.00
N GLU A 68 -2.01 -11.08 -15.09
CA GLU A 68 -1.21 -12.28 -15.39
C GLU A 68 -0.19 -12.54 -14.27
N ILE A 69 0.65 -11.56 -13.91
CA ILE A 69 1.66 -11.68 -12.85
C ILE A 69 0.99 -12.09 -11.54
N ARG A 70 -0.11 -11.44 -11.17
CA ARG A 70 -0.85 -11.76 -9.96
C ARG A 70 -1.33 -13.22 -9.95
N ALA A 71 -1.93 -13.69 -11.02
CA ALA A 71 -2.44 -15.07 -11.09
C ALA A 71 -1.31 -16.09 -10.92
N VAL A 72 -0.23 -15.94 -11.70
CA VAL A 72 0.90 -16.89 -11.66
C VAL A 72 1.70 -16.80 -10.36
N HIS A 73 1.71 -15.63 -9.71
CA HIS A 73 2.29 -15.46 -8.39
C HIS A 73 1.46 -16.19 -7.33
N ARG A 74 0.13 -16.06 -7.34
CA ARG A 74 -0.75 -16.85 -6.46
C ARG A 74 -0.57 -18.35 -6.62
N PHE A 75 -0.42 -18.83 -7.85
CA PHE A 75 -0.12 -20.25 -8.07
C PHE A 75 1.22 -20.66 -7.45
N ALA A 76 2.24 -19.80 -7.51
CA ALA A 76 3.53 -20.07 -6.91
C ALA A 76 3.54 -19.97 -5.38
N GLU A 77 2.66 -19.20 -4.76
CA GLU A 77 2.45 -19.19 -3.30
C GLU A 77 1.72 -20.45 -2.81
N VAL A 78 0.73 -20.92 -3.59
CA VAL A 78 -0.20 -21.98 -3.18
C VAL A 78 0.33 -23.38 -3.50
N PHE A 79 1.06 -23.53 -4.60
CA PHE A 79 1.55 -24.84 -5.05
C PHE A 79 3.07 -24.94 -4.90
N PRO A 80 3.58 -25.95 -4.16
CA PRO A 80 5.01 -26.07 -3.90
C PRO A 80 5.78 -26.40 -5.19
N PRO A 81 7.06 -25.98 -5.29
CA PRO A 81 7.89 -26.18 -6.48
C PRO A 81 7.95 -27.61 -7.04
N ASP A 82 7.91 -28.61 -6.15
CA ASP A 82 8.06 -30.03 -6.47
C ASP A 82 6.75 -30.73 -6.83
N ALA A 83 5.61 -30.10 -6.50
CA ALA A 83 4.27 -30.60 -6.84
C ALA A 83 3.45 -29.54 -7.60
N TYR A 84 4.14 -28.70 -8.36
CA TYR A 84 3.51 -27.64 -9.14
C TYR A 84 2.64 -28.26 -10.25
N PRO A 85 1.35 -27.91 -10.36
CA PRO A 85 0.45 -28.53 -11.32
C PRO A 85 0.86 -28.19 -12.75
N VAL A 86 0.87 -29.20 -13.62
CA VAL A 86 1.19 -29.02 -15.05
C VAL A 86 0.09 -28.27 -15.80
N GLU A 87 -1.11 -28.24 -15.22
CA GLU A 87 -2.30 -27.59 -15.73
C GLU A 87 -2.23 -26.06 -15.66
N LEU A 88 -1.28 -25.49 -14.90
CA LEU A 88 -1.12 -24.04 -14.70
C LEU A 88 0.26 -23.55 -15.15
N PRO A 89 0.40 -22.26 -15.53
CA PRO A 89 1.67 -21.69 -15.95
C PRO A 89 2.53 -21.28 -14.75
N ARG A 90 3.84 -21.58 -14.81
CA ARG A 90 4.77 -21.38 -13.70
C ARG A 90 5.59 -20.09 -13.84
N LEU A 91 5.51 -19.22 -12.84
CA LEU A 91 6.29 -18.00 -12.73
C LEU A 91 7.77 -18.28 -12.42
N ARG A 92 8.67 -17.53 -13.07
CA ARG A 92 10.11 -17.49 -12.74
C ARG A 92 10.53 -16.11 -12.25
N TYR A 93 10.24 -15.08 -13.05
CA TYR A 93 10.63 -13.69 -12.74
C TYR A 93 9.59 -12.73 -13.28
N TYR A 94 9.55 -11.51 -12.74
CA TYR A 94 8.71 -10.44 -13.26
C TYR A 94 9.32 -9.06 -13.01
N ASP A 95 8.94 -8.10 -13.84
CA ASP A 95 9.14 -6.68 -13.60
C ASP A 95 7.90 -5.92 -14.07
N VAL A 96 7.20 -5.25 -13.15
CA VAL A 96 6.02 -4.43 -13.47
C VAL A 96 6.35 -2.93 -13.48
N ASP A 97 7.45 -2.53 -12.84
CA ASP A 97 7.79 -1.15 -12.53
C ASP A 97 8.81 -0.55 -13.50
N GLY A 98 9.58 -1.40 -14.18
CA GLY A 98 10.57 -0.98 -15.16
C GLY A 98 9.99 -0.28 -16.39
N GLU A 99 10.89 0.25 -17.22
CA GLU A 99 10.52 0.90 -18.48
C GLU A 99 9.85 -0.06 -19.48
N ASP A 100 10.24 -1.33 -19.44
CA ASP A 100 9.71 -2.39 -20.30
C ASP A 100 9.13 -3.52 -19.44
N PRO A 101 7.93 -3.37 -18.87
CA PRO A 101 7.35 -4.37 -17.97
C PRO A 101 7.16 -5.73 -18.63
N PHE A 102 7.50 -6.79 -17.90
CA PHE A 102 7.41 -8.16 -18.37
C PHE A 102 7.13 -9.18 -17.27
N VAL A 103 6.76 -10.38 -17.70
CA VAL A 103 6.76 -11.60 -16.89
C VAL A 103 7.52 -12.70 -17.63
N LEU A 104 8.31 -13.48 -16.91
CA LEU A 104 9.00 -14.67 -17.40
C LEU A 104 8.36 -15.92 -16.79
N LEU A 105 7.85 -16.78 -17.65
CA LEU A 105 7.19 -18.04 -17.31
C LEU A 105 7.99 -19.22 -17.87
N ASP A 106 7.78 -20.41 -17.31
CA ASP A 106 8.15 -21.64 -18.03
C ASP A 106 7.41 -21.67 -19.38
N PRO A 107 8.05 -22.17 -20.47
CA PRO A 107 7.40 -22.30 -21.76
C PRO A 107 6.09 -23.09 -21.65
N TYR A 108 5.09 -22.63 -22.37
CA TYR A 108 3.81 -23.32 -22.44
C TYR A 108 3.96 -24.69 -23.10
N ARG A 109 3.23 -25.67 -22.56
CA ARG A 109 3.29 -27.06 -23.01
C ARG A 109 2.31 -27.28 -24.15
N GLY A 110 2.73 -28.02 -25.18
CA GLY A 110 1.88 -28.41 -26.29
C GLY A 110 1.43 -27.27 -27.20
N VAL A 111 0.39 -27.53 -27.99
CA VAL A 111 -0.20 -26.61 -28.98
C VAL A 111 -1.61 -26.16 -28.56
N PRO A 112 -2.15 -25.04 -29.05
CA PRO A 112 -3.53 -24.63 -28.76
C PRO A 112 -4.53 -25.75 -29.05
N ALA A 113 -5.53 -25.92 -28.19
CA ALA A 113 -6.51 -27.00 -28.32
C ALA A 113 -7.35 -26.84 -29.58
N THR A 114 -7.57 -25.61 -30.06
CA THR A 114 -8.17 -25.32 -31.38
C THR A 114 -7.43 -26.00 -32.54
N GLU A 115 -6.10 -26.08 -32.47
CA GLU A 115 -5.25 -26.74 -33.48
C GLU A 115 -5.21 -28.26 -33.27
N ALA A 116 -5.17 -28.72 -32.02
CA ALA A 116 -5.08 -30.14 -31.71
C ALA A 116 -6.39 -30.91 -31.93
N LEU A 117 -7.55 -30.28 -31.69
CA LEU A 117 -8.86 -30.92 -31.59
C LEU A 117 -9.22 -31.84 -32.78
N PRO A 118 -8.96 -31.48 -34.06
CA PRO A 118 -9.26 -32.33 -35.20
C PRO A 118 -8.57 -33.70 -35.15
N GLY A 119 -7.38 -33.78 -34.53
CA GLY A 119 -6.57 -35.00 -34.42
C GLY A 119 -6.75 -35.79 -33.13
N LEU A 120 -7.54 -35.29 -32.16
CA LEU A 120 -7.68 -35.94 -30.85
C LEU A 120 -8.58 -37.18 -30.89
N THR A 121 -8.10 -38.26 -30.30
CA THR A 121 -8.91 -39.46 -30.02
C THR A 121 -9.99 -39.16 -28.96
N ALA A 122 -10.97 -40.05 -28.80
CA ALA A 122 -11.97 -39.91 -27.74
C ALA A 122 -11.33 -39.86 -26.34
N ARG A 123 -10.25 -40.63 -26.12
CA ARG A 123 -9.49 -40.62 -24.86
C ARG A 123 -8.77 -39.29 -24.65
N ASP A 124 -8.20 -38.71 -25.69
CA ASP A 124 -7.50 -37.43 -25.61
C ASP A 124 -8.48 -36.27 -25.37
N ARG A 125 -9.65 -36.30 -26.02
CA ARG A 125 -10.73 -35.34 -25.73
C ARG A 125 -11.18 -35.43 -24.28
N TYR A 126 -11.39 -36.63 -23.76
CA TYR A 126 -11.70 -36.82 -22.34
C TYR A 126 -10.61 -36.21 -21.44
N ARG A 127 -9.33 -36.47 -21.71
CA ARG A 127 -8.21 -35.91 -20.93
C ARG A 127 -8.11 -34.39 -21.04
N LEU A 128 -8.37 -33.82 -22.22
CA LEU A 128 -8.43 -32.37 -22.43
C LEU A 128 -9.54 -31.73 -21.58
N GLN A 129 -10.73 -32.35 -21.56
CA GLN A 129 -11.87 -31.91 -20.75
C GLN A 129 -11.55 -31.96 -19.25
N VAL A 130 -10.97 -33.07 -18.78
CA VAL A 130 -10.54 -33.23 -17.38
C VAL A 130 -9.47 -32.20 -17.01
N GLY A 131 -8.47 -32.00 -17.88
CA GLY A 131 -7.40 -31.04 -17.64
C GLY A 131 -7.89 -29.59 -17.56
N LEU A 132 -8.87 -29.20 -18.40
CA LEU A 132 -9.52 -27.89 -18.29
C LEU A 132 -10.22 -27.70 -16.94
N LEU A 133 -11.06 -28.66 -16.54
CA LEU A 133 -11.79 -28.58 -15.27
C LEU A 133 -10.85 -28.60 -14.06
N ARG A 134 -9.76 -29.38 -14.14
CA ARG A 134 -8.72 -29.42 -13.11
C ARG A 134 -7.95 -28.10 -13.04
N ALA A 135 -7.57 -27.50 -14.16
CA ALA A 135 -6.93 -26.19 -14.19
C ALA A 135 -7.80 -25.12 -13.51
N LEU A 136 -9.11 -25.10 -13.80
CA LEU A 136 -10.05 -24.16 -13.17
C LEU A 136 -10.27 -24.45 -11.68
N HIS A 137 -10.32 -25.72 -11.29
CA HIS A 137 -10.39 -26.10 -9.88
C HIS A 137 -9.15 -25.61 -9.12
N LEU A 138 -7.95 -25.83 -9.66
CA LEU A 138 -6.68 -25.41 -9.06
C LEU A 138 -6.54 -23.89 -9.03
N ALA A 139 -6.91 -23.19 -10.10
CA ALA A 139 -6.93 -21.72 -10.12
C ALA A 139 -7.88 -21.17 -9.05
N GLY A 140 -9.08 -21.75 -8.93
CA GLY A 140 -10.04 -21.40 -7.89
C GLY A 140 -9.54 -21.69 -6.48
N ALA A 141 -8.83 -22.80 -6.27
CA ALA A 141 -8.18 -23.13 -5.00
C ALA A 141 -7.07 -22.12 -4.63
N ALA A 142 -6.43 -21.51 -5.63
CA ALA A 142 -5.50 -20.40 -5.45
C ALA A 142 -6.19 -19.01 -5.37
N GLY A 143 -7.53 -18.96 -5.29
CA GLY A 143 -8.30 -17.72 -5.18
C GLY A 143 -8.43 -16.93 -6.49
N MET A 144 -8.14 -17.53 -7.63
CA MET A 144 -8.14 -16.88 -8.94
C MET A 144 -9.20 -17.45 -9.89
N ALA A 145 -9.91 -16.57 -10.59
CA ALA A 145 -10.66 -16.86 -11.81
C ALA A 145 -9.79 -16.50 -13.03
N HIS A 146 -9.94 -17.23 -14.13
CA HIS A 146 -9.28 -16.99 -15.40
C HIS A 146 -9.88 -15.78 -16.15
N GLY A 147 -11.21 -15.64 -16.15
CA GLY A 147 -11.93 -14.50 -16.74
C GLY A 147 -12.11 -14.54 -18.26
N ARG A 148 -11.44 -15.46 -18.96
CA ARG A 148 -11.54 -15.67 -20.42
C ARG A 148 -11.30 -17.13 -20.82
N VAL A 149 -12.13 -18.05 -20.34
CA VAL A 149 -11.95 -19.49 -20.62
C VAL A 149 -12.40 -19.82 -22.04
N GLY A 150 -11.55 -20.51 -22.80
CA GLY A 150 -11.79 -20.93 -24.18
C GLY A 150 -10.81 -22.01 -24.65
N LEU A 151 -11.03 -22.58 -25.84
CA LEU A 151 -10.13 -23.58 -26.43
C LEU A 151 -8.83 -22.96 -26.99
N ASP A 152 -8.83 -21.65 -27.23
CA ASP A 152 -7.70 -20.85 -27.71
C ASP A 152 -6.65 -20.60 -26.61
N VAL A 153 -7.08 -20.57 -25.34
CA VAL A 153 -6.24 -20.42 -24.14
C VAL A 153 -5.97 -21.75 -23.43
N LEU A 154 -6.45 -22.87 -23.98
CA LEU A 154 -6.18 -24.22 -23.51
C LEU A 154 -5.16 -24.85 -24.45
N ARG A 155 -4.09 -25.44 -23.93
CA ARG A 155 -3.08 -26.12 -24.73
C ARG A 155 -3.05 -27.61 -24.46
N TRP A 156 -2.80 -28.39 -25.49
CA TRP A 156 -2.71 -29.85 -25.45
C TRP A 156 -1.29 -30.33 -25.74
N ASP A 157 -0.69 -30.99 -24.76
CA ASP A 157 0.58 -31.72 -24.91
C ASP A 157 0.28 -33.17 -25.26
N ALA A 158 0.41 -33.53 -26.53
CA ALA A 158 0.17 -34.88 -27.02
C ALA A 158 1.18 -35.92 -26.47
N ALA A 159 2.40 -35.50 -26.13
CA ALA A 159 3.42 -36.40 -25.62
C ALA A 159 3.13 -36.79 -24.17
N ALA A 160 2.70 -35.82 -23.35
CA ALA A 160 2.31 -36.06 -21.96
C ALA A 160 0.85 -36.51 -21.80
N GLY A 161 -0.01 -36.24 -22.78
CA GLY A 161 -1.45 -36.44 -22.69
C GLY A 161 -2.11 -35.52 -21.66
N THR A 162 -1.61 -34.29 -21.54
CA THR A 162 -2.03 -33.31 -20.52
C THR A 162 -2.46 -32.00 -21.15
N ALA A 163 -3.36 -31.27 -20.48
CA ALA A 163 -3.78 -29.94 -20.89
C ALA A 163 -3.25 -28.86 -19.93
N GLN A 164 -2.95 -27.68 -20.46
CA GLN A 164 -2.52 -26.52 -19.67
C GLN A 164 -3.39 -25.31 -20.02
N LEU A 165 -3.95 -24.66 -19.00
CA LEU A 165 -4.67 -23.39 -19.13
C LEU A 165 -3.66 -22.24 -19.04
N VAL A 166 -3.70 -21.31 -19.98
CA VAL A 166 -2.70 -20.24 -20.14
C VAL A 166 -3.35 -18.87 -20.38
N ASP A 167 -2.57 -17.78 -20.41
CA ASP A 167 -3.07 -16.43 -20.73
C ASP A 167 -4.06 -15.83 -19.70
N PHE A 168 -3.62 -15.77 -18.45
CA PHE A 168 -4.31 -15.16 -17.30
C PHE A 168 -4.36 -13.60 -17.31
N GLY A 169 -4.23 -12.96 -18.48
CA GLY A 169 -4.33 -11.51 -18.63
C GLY A 169 -5.72 -10.93 -18.29
N HIS A 170 -6.73 -11.78 -18.09
CA HIS A 170 -8.09 -11.41 -17.66
C HIS A 170 -8.41 -11.89 -16.24
N ALA A 171 -7.42 -12.41 -15.52
CA ALA A 171 -7.64 -13.05 -14.24
C ALA A 171 -8.16 -12.06 -13.19
N ALA A 172 -9.07 -12.55 -12.36
CA ALA A 172 -9.70 -11.77 -11.29
C ALA A 172 -9.76 -12.61 -10.01
N PRO A 173 -9.97 -11.99 -8.83
CA PRO A 173 -10.33 -12.74 -7.63
C PRO A 173 -11.53 -13.67 -7.90
N ALA A 174 -11.48 -14.90 -7.38
CA ALA A 174 -12.38 -15.97 -7.78
C ALA A 174 -13.88 -15.61 -7.70
N ALA A 175 -14.53 -15.59 -8.86
CA ALA A 175 -15.98 -15.61 -9.05
C ALA A 175 -16.31 -16.69 -10.08
N PRO A 176 -16.31 -17.98 -9.68
CA PRO A 176 -16.11 -19.12 -10.60
C PRO A 176 -17.24 -19.30 -11.62
N HIS A 177 -18.40 -18.69 -11.42
CA HIS A 177 -19.56 -18.92 -12.27
C HIS A 177 -19.31 -18.61 -13.75
N ALA A 178 -18.69 -17.45 -14.06
CA ALA A 178 -18.42 -17.05 -15.44
C ALA A 178 -17.46 -18.04 -16.14
N ASP A 179 -16.41 -18.45 -15.43
CA ASP A 179 -15.43 -19.42 -15.93
C ASP A 179 -16.03 -20.81 -16.12
N VAL A 180 -16.88 -21.27 -15.20
CA VAL A 180 -17.58 -22.56 -15.32
C VAL A 180 -18.50 -22.58 -16.53
N ARG A 181 -19.27 -21.50 -16.76
CA ARG A 181 -20.13 -21.38 -17.93
C ARG A 181 -19.33 -21.39 -19.23
N ALA A 182 -18.23 -20.64 -19.27
CA ALA A 182 -17.33 -20.61 -20.42
C ALA A 182 -16.62 -21.97 -20.65
N ALA A 183 -16.22 -22.66 -19.59
CA ALA A 183 -15.71 -24.02 -19.65
C ALA A 183 -16.76 -24.98 -20.22
N GLY A 184 -18.01 -24.90 -19.77
CA GLY A 184 -19.12 -25.69 -20.31
C GLY A 184 -19.25 -25.54 -21.83
N LEU A 185 -19.14 -24.30 -22.34
CA LEU A 185 -19.14 -24.04 -23.79
C LEU A 185 -17.92 -24.66 -24.49
N ALA A 186 -16.73 -24.58 -23.89
CA ALA A 186 -15.53 -25.22 -24.44
C ALA A 186 -15.67 -26.75 -24.48
N LEU A 187 -16.19 -27.37 -23.41
CA LEU A 187 -16.48 -28.80 -23.33
C LEU A 187 -17.50 -29.21 -24.41
N TRP A 188 -18.57 -28.44 -24.59
CA TRP A 188 -19.56 -28.67 -25.66
C TRP A 188 -18.90 -28.73 -27.05
N ARG A 189 -18.04 -27.75 -27.36
CA ARG A 189 -17.33 -27.65 -28.63
C ARG A 189 -16.35 -28.79 -28.88
N THR A 190 -15.85 -29.46 -27.83
CA THR A 190 -15.01 -30.67 -28.02
C THR A 190 -15.81 -31.88 -28.52
N ALA A 191 -17.12 -31.93 -28.23
CA ALA A 191 -18.02 -32.98 -28.69
C ALA A 191 -18.73 -32.62 -30.00
N HIS A 192 -19.01 -31.33 -30.21
CA HIS A 192 -19.71 -30.79 -31.37
C HIS A 192 -18.82 -29.77 -32.09
N PRO A 193 -17.84 -30.21 -32.91
CA PRO A 193 -16.97 -29.31 -33.64
C PRO A 193 -17.78 -28.49 -34.67
N GLY A 194 -17.98 -27.19 -34.42
CA GLY A 194 -18.72 -26.25 -35.27
C GLY A 194 -19.20 -25.00 -34.51
N ASP A 195 -19.78 -24.03 -35.23
CA ASP A 195 -20.30 -22.76 -34.68
C ASP A 195 -21.73 -22.84 -34.14
N ALA A 196 -22.30 -24.05 -34.05
CA ALA A 196 -23.63 -24.22 -33.48
C ALA A 196 -23.65 -23.75 -32.02
N ALA A 197 -24.58 -22.85 -31.69
CA ALA A 197 -24.82 -22.45 -30.31
C ALA A 197 -25.11 -23.69 -29.46
N PRO A 198 -24.59 -23.79 -28.23
CA PRO A 198 -24.92 -24.90 -27.35
C PRO A 198 -26.43 -24.89 -27.12
N ASP A 199 -27.08 -26.02 -27.42
CA ASP A 199 -28.46 -26.27 -27.01
C ASP A 199 -28.40 -27.21 -25.79
N PRO A 200 -28.55 -26.68 -24.55
CA PRO A 200 -28.51 -27.48 -23.34
C PRO A 200 -29.62 -28.53 -23.27
N ALA A 201 -30.72 -28.34 -24.02
CA ALA A 201 -31.83 -29.29 -24.09
C ALA A 201 -31.57 -30.41 -25.12
N ALA A 202 -30.66 -30.19 -26.08
CA ALA A 202 -30.22 -31.20 -27.04
C ALA A 202 -29.01 -32.02 -26.56
N ALA A 203 -28.46 -31.71 -25.38
CA ALA A 203 -27.35 -32.41 -24.76
C ALA A 203 -27.79 -33.78 -24.21
N ASP A 204 -28.02 -34.77 -25.07
CA ASP A 204 -28.38 -36.11 -24.60
C ASP A 204 -27.16 -36.88 -24.03
N GLY A 205 -27.42 -37.73 -23.04
CA GLY A 205 -26.44 -38.69 -22.49
C GLY A 205 -25.41 -38.11 -21.52
N ALA A 206 -24.15 -38.56 -21.63
CA ALA A 206 -23.09 -38.29 -20.66
C ALA A 206 -22.68 -36.81 -20.60
N LEU A 207 -22.70 -36.10 -21.76
CA LEU A 207 -22.36 -34.67 -21.82
C LEU A 207 -23.44 -33.80 -21.17
N GLY A 208 -24.73 -34.12 -21.37
CA GLY A 208 -25.82 -33.45 -20.67
C GLY A 208 -25.75 -33.62 -19.17
N THR A 209 -25.45 -34.84 -18.70
CA THR A 209 -25.24 -35.13 -17.28
C THR A 209 -24.07 -34.33 -16.70
N LEU A 210 -22.97 -34.22 -17.45
CA LEU A 210 -21.81 -33.40 -17.04
C LEU A 210 -22.18 -31.92 -16.94
N LEU A 211 -22.88 -31.37 -17.93
CA LEU A 211 -23.18 -29.93 -18.04
C LEU A 211 -24.48 -29.50 -17.31
N ALA A 212 -25.14 -30.41 -16.60
CA ALA A 212 -26.37 -30.12 -15.86
C ALA A 212 -26.17 -28.92 -14.89
N GLY A 213 -27.01 -27.89 -15.05
CA GLY A 213 -26.98 -26.66 -14.24
C GLY A 213 -25.91 -25.63 -14.62
N VAL A 214 -25.00 -25.93 -15.56
CA VAL A 214 -23.94 -24.99 -16.00
C VAL A 214 -24.50 -23.78 -16.75
N PHE A 215 -25.57 -23.98 -17.53
CA PHE A 215 -26.17 -22.93 -18.38
C PHE A 215 -27.49 -22.37 -17.85
N ALA A 216 -27.87 -22.66 -16.60
CA ALA A 216 -29.09 -22.11 -16.01
C ALA A 216 -28.98 -20.58 -15.84
N ASP A 217 -30.06 -19.85 -16.15
CA ASP A 217 -30.11 -18.39 -16.03
C ASP A 217 -31.43 -17.92 -15.38
N PRO A 218 -31.40 -17.29 -14.18
CA PRO A 218 -30.25 -17.20 -13.28
C PRO A 218 -30.00 -18.55 -12.58
N PRO A 219 -28.74 -18.94 -12.33
CA PRO A 219 -28.46 -20.14 -11.57
C PRO A 219 -28.72 -19.88 -10.09
N ALA A 220 -29.58 -20.70 -9.46
CA ALA A 220 -29.77 -20.66 -8.02
C ALA A 220 -28.47 -21.01 -7.27
N THR A 221 -27.68 -21.95 -7.79
CA THR A 221 -26.32 -22.27 -7.36
C THR A 221 -25.58 -22.94 -8.52
N PRO A 222 -24.68 -22.25 -9.22
CA PRO A 222 -23.97 -22.86 -10.34
C PRO A 222 -22.97 -23.90 -9.84
N PRO A 223 -22.74 -24.99 -10.60
CA PRO A 223 -21.80 -26.02 -10.17
C PRO A 223 -20.37 -25.49 -10.14
N THR A 224 -19.53 -26.04 -9.27
CA THR A 224 -18.10 -25.72 -9.23
C THR A 224 -17.30 -26.63 -10.18
N PRO A 225 -16.07 -26.24 -10.61
CA PRO A 225 -15.21 -27.14 -11.38
C PRO A 225 -14.95 -28.48 -10.66
N GLY A 226 -14.86 -28.47 -9.33
CA GLY A 226 -14.69 -29.67 -8.52
C GLY A 226 -15.90 -30.61 -8.58
N GLU A 227 -17.11 -30.07 -8.59
CA GLU A 227 -18.33 -30.85 -8.78
C GLU A 227 -18.42 -31.45 -10.19
N LEU A 228 -17.98 -30.71 -11.21
CA LEU A 228 -17.89 -31.23 -12.58
C LEU A 228 -16.87 -32.37 -12.70
N LEU A 229 -15.71 -32.28 -12.02
CA LEU A 229 -14.75 -33.37 -11.92
C LEU A 229 -15.33 -34.59 -11.18
N ALA A 230 -16.09 -34.37 -10.11
CA ALA A 230 -16.75 -35.44 -9.38
C ALA A 230 -17.77 -36.19 -10.25
N ARG A 231 -18.49 -35.50 -11.14
CA ARG A 231 -19.38 -36.13 -12.14
C ARG A 231 -18.61 -37.04 -13.12
N LEU A 232 -17.37 -36.69 -13.43
CA LEU A 232 -16.45 -37.52 -14.24
C LEU A 232 -15.73 -38.61 -13.42
N ARG A 233 -15.95 -38.67 -12.10
CA ARG A 233 -15.23 -39.55 -11.17
C ARG A 233 -13.72 -39.30 -11.17
N GLU A 234 -13.32 -38.07 -11.46
CA GLU A 234 -11.92 -37.65 -11.42
C GLU A 234 -11.59 -37.06 -10.05
N PRO A 235 -10.40 -37.35 -9.50
CA PRO A 235 -9.98 -36.78 -8.24
C PRO A 235 -9.77 -35.27 -8.36
N THR A 236 -10.21 -34.54 -7.33
CA THR A 236 -9.95 -33.11 -7.14
C THR A 236 -8.66 -32.85 -6.35
N GLY A 237 -7.85 -33.89 -6.13
CA GLY A 237 -6.66 -33.83 -5.29
C GLY A 237 -5.59 -32.87 -5.82
N GLY A 238 -5.47 -31.71 -5.19
CA GLY A 238 -4.32 -30.81 -5.24
C GLY A 238 -4.11 -30.23 -3.84
N HIS A 239 -2.90 -30.33 -3.30
CA HIS A 239 -2.58 -29.72 -2.00
C HIS A 239 -2.31 -28.23 -2.23
N ALA A 240 -3.38 -27.43 -2.27
CA ALA A 240 -3.28 -25.99 -2.19
C ALA A 240 -2.92 -25.59 -0.75
N ALA A 241 -1.74 -25.00 -0.56
CA ALA A 241 -1.40 -24.40 0.72
C ALA A 241 -2.19 -23.10 0.88
N ASP A 242 -2.76 -22.87 2.07
CA ASP A 242 -3.30 -21.55 2.42
C ASP A 242 -2.12 -20.57 2.61
N PRO A 243 -1.97 -19.52 1.77
CA PRO A 243 -0.89 -18.55 1.89
C PRO A 243 -0.90 -17.79 3.22
N HIS A 244 -2.04 -17.75 3.92
CA HIS A 244 -2.17 -17.12 5.24
C HIS A 244 -1.81 -18.07 6.38
N ALA A 245 -1.90 -19.39 6.19
CA ALA A 245 -1.57 -20.37 7.22
C ALA A 245 -0.10 -20.26 7.68
N ARG A 246 0.81 -19.84 6.79
CA ARG A 246 2.23 -19.59 7.13
C ARG A 246 2.41 -18.50 8.19
N LEU A 247 1.45 -17.58 8.32
CA LEU A 247 1.47 -16.46 9.27
C LEU A 247 0.69 -16.75 10.55
N ALA A 248 0.12 -17.96 10.72
CA ALA A 248 -0.75 -18.26 11.85
C ALA A 248 -0.04 -18.05 13.20
N ALA A 249 1.21 -18.49 13.34
CA ALA A 249 2.01 -18.28 14.54
C ALA A 249 2.24 -16.78 14.83
N ASP A 250 2.50 -16.00 13.78
CA ASP A 250 2.78 -14.57 13.87
C ASP A 250 1.49 -13.77 14.19
N VAL A 251 0.34 -14.23 13.71
CA VAL A 251 -0.99 -13.73 14.11
C VAL A 251 -1.23 -13.99 15.60
N TYR A 252 -0.89 -15.18 16.12
CA TYR A 252 -0.99 -15.43 17.56
C TYR A 252 -0.07 -14.54 18.38
N ALA A 253 1.12 -14.21 17.87
CA ALA A 253 2.05 -13.27 18.51
C ALA A 253 1.47 -11.85 18.59
N PHE A 254 0.83 -11.37 17.52
CA PHE A 254 0.10 -10.11 17.51
C PHE A 254 -0.99 -10.08 18.60
N GLU A 255 -1.84 -11.10 18.63
CA GLU A 255 -2.94 -11.19 19.60
C GLU A 255 -2.43 -11.26 21.05
N ALA A 256 -1.30 -11.93 21.27
CA ALA A 256 -0.65 -11.95 22.57
C ALA A 256 -0.16 -10.55 22.98
N GLU A 257 0.43 -9.78 22.06
CA GLU A 257 0.86 -8.41 22.33
C GLU A 257 -0.31 -7.48 22.62
N VAL A 258 -1.41 -7.58 21.86
CA VAL A 258 -2.65 -6.83 22.13
C VAL A 258 -3.17 -7.14 23.53
N ARG A 259 -3.21 -8.43 23.94
CA ARG A 259 -3.60 -8.80 25.30
C ARG A 259 -2.66 -8.20 26.36
N ARG A 260 -1.34 -8.22 26.13
CA ARG A 260 -0.36 -7.61 27.05
C ARG A 260 -0.57 -6.11 27.21
N LYS A 261 -0.84 -5.39 26.11
CA LYS A 261 -1.19 -3.97 26.16
C LYS A 261 -2.45 -3.71 26.97
N ARG A 262 -3.53 -4.44 26.68
CA ARG A 262 -4.81 -4.30 27.40
C ARG A 262 -4.67 -4.58 28.89
N ALA A 263 -3.82 -5.53 29.28
CA ALA A 263 -3.54 -5.81 30.69
C ALA A 263 -2.71 -4.71 31.38
N ARG A 264 -1.82 -4.03 30.65
CA ARG A 264 -1.02 -2.89 31.17
C ARG A 264 -1.82 -1.60 31.29
N ARG A 265 -2.90 -1.46 30.52
CA ARG A 265 -3.80 -0.30 30.60
C ARG A 265 -4.46 -0.26 31.98
N VAL A 266 -4.04 0.69 32.81
CA VAL A 266 -4.81 1.11 33.98
C VAL A 266 -6.12 1.70 33.47
N PRO A 267 -7.30 1.26 33.95
CA PRO A 267 -8.58 1.77 33.46
C PRO A 267 -8.62 3.30 33.60
N GLU A 268 -9.05 3.97 32.54
CA GLU A 268 -9.28 5.41 32.52
C GLU A 268 -10.24 5.80 33.65
N ARG A 269 -9.69 6.27 34.76
CA ARG A 269 -10.37 7.09 35.76
C ARG A 269 -9.60 8.37 35.92
N GLY A 270 -9.56 9.15 34.85
CA GLY A 270 -8.93 10.45 34.89
C GLY A 270 -9.19 11.17 33.59
N PRO A 271 -9.62 12.44 33.65
CA PRO A 271 -9.88 13.18 32.44
C PRO A 271 -8.52 13.39 31.71
N GLY A 272 -8.55 13.59 30.39
CA GLY A 272 -7.35 13.58 29.54
C GLY A 272 -6.24 14.52 30.03
N ARG A 273 -5.01 14.38 29.51
CA ARG A 273 -3.86 15.25 29.85
C ARG A 273 -4.23 16.74 29.88
N TRP A 274 -5.14 17.16 28.99
CA TRP A 274 -5.70 18.50 28.89
C TRP A 274 -6.66 18.89 30.04
N ASP A 275 -7.48 17.97 30.53
CA ASP A 275 -8.37 18.24 31.67
C ASP A 275 -7.64 18.27 33.02
N ARG A 276 -6.49 17.59 33.16
CA ARG A 276 -5.65 17.71 34.37
C ARG A 276 -4.96 19.06 34.45
N LEU A 277 -4.52 19.62 33.33
CA LEU A 277 -3.99 20.98 33.26
C LEU A 277 -5.09 22.02 33.51
N ARG A 278 -6.30 21.78 33.01
CA ARG A 278 -7.46 22.67 33.22
C ARG A 278 -7.93 22.73 34.68
N ARG A 279 -7.74 21.66 35.47
CA ARG A 279 -8.12 21.62 36.91
C ARG A 279 -7.09 22.20 37.87
N LEU A 280 -5.90 22.57 37.39
CA LEU A 280 -4.89 23.29 38.19
C LEU A 280 -5.15 24.81 38.24
N VAL A 281 -6.14 25.30 37.49
CA VAL A 281 -6.58 26.69 37.51
C VAL A 281 -7.99 26.72 38.10
N GLY A 282 -8.14 27.34 39.27
CA GLY A 282 -9.41 27.48 39.99
C GLY A 282 -10.46 28.30 39.22
N PRO A 283 -11.69 28.48 39.77
CA PRO A 283 -12.76 29.13 39.04
C PRO A 283 -12.45 30.61 38.77
N ALA A 284 -12.91 31.05 37.58
CA ALA A 284 -12.48 32.19 36.80
C ALA A 284 -12.61 33.58 37.45
N PRO A 285 -11.70 34.49 37.06
CA PRO A 285 -12.08 35.75 36.44
C PRO A 285 -11.55 35.84 34.99
N VAL A 286 -12.33 36.49 34.11
CA VAL A 286 -12.07 36.80 32.68
C VAL A 286 -10.77 36.21 32.11
N GLU A 287 -10.87 35.02 31.51
CA GLU A 287 -9.70 34.23 31.09
C GLU A 287 -8.86 34.99 30.03
N PRO A 288 -7.56 35.25 30.28
CA PRO A 288 -6.62 35.59 29.23
C PRO A 288 -6.60 34.46 28.18
N PRO A 289 -6.28 34.76 26.91
CA PRO A 289 -6.21 33.73 25.86
C PRO A 289 -5.29 32.59 26.31
N ALA A 290 -5.77 31.35 26.15
CA ALA A 290 -5.03 30.17 26.55
C ALA A 290 -3.66 30.16 25.85
N PRO A 291 -2.56 29.84 26.56
CA PRO A 291 -1.24 29.80 25.95
C PRO A 291 -1.21 28.72 24.87
N VAL A 292 -0.67 29.07 23.70
CA VAL A 292 -0.50 28.15 22.57
C VAL A 292 0.96 27.74 22.52
N ARG A 293 1.22 26.46 22.24
CA ARG A 293 2.57 25.92 22.10
C ARG A 293 3.14 26.24 20.73
N CYS A 294 4.32 26.82 20.68
CA CYS A 294 5.09 26.96 19.45
C CYS A 294 5.65 25.59 19.03
N PRO A 295 5.52 25.15 17.76
CA PRO A 295 6.04 23.86 17.33
C PRO A 295 7.57 23.87 17.12
N VAL A 296 8.20 25.04 17.08
CA VAL A 296 9.64 25.20 16.84
C VAL A 296 10.42 25.20 18.17
N CYS A 297 10.16 26.16 19.08
CA CYS A 297 10.84 26.21 20.40
C CYS A 297 10.11 25.49 21.52
N LEU A 298 8.88 25.02 21.30
CA LEU A 298 8.10 24.21 22.25
C LEU A 298 7.64 24.95 23.52
N ASP A 299 7.95 26.24 23.62
CA ASP A 299 7.39 27.14 24.62
C ASP A 299 5.90 27.34 24.41
N SER A 300 5.18 27.52 25.52
CA SER A 300 3.75 27.84 25.52
C SER A 300 3.57 29.26 26.03
N TYR A 301 2.98 30.14 25.21
CA TYR A 301 2.82 31.56 25.52
C TYR A 301 1.49 32.07 24.95
N PRO A 302 0.88 33.12 25.55
CA PRO A 302 -0.30 33.76 24.99
C PRO A 302 0.04 34.42 23.64
N PRO A 303 -0.95 34.71 22.78
CA PRO A 303 -0.72 35.39 21.50
C PRO A 303 0.15 36.65 21.70
N PRO A 304 1.30 36.75 21.02
CA PRO A 304 2.23 37.86 21.25
C PRO A 304 1.67 39.17 20.67
N ASP A 305 1.91 40.28 21.36
CA ASP A 305 1.46 41.63 20.97
C ASP A 305 2.53 42.39 20.17
N ASP A 306 3.37 41.67 19.43
CA ASP A 306 4.59 42.17 18.77
C ASP A 306 4.40 42.53 17.29
N GLY A 307 3.19 43.00 16.96
CA GLY A 307 2.83 43.40 15.61
C GLY A 307 2.60 42.23 14.63
N LEU A 308 2.41 42.57 13.36
CA LEU A 308 2.31 41.60 12.27
C LEU A 308 3.53 41.73 11.37
N TRP A 309 4.05 40.61 10.90
CA TRP A 309 5.24 40.55 10.06
C TRP A 309 4.87 39.98 8.69
N ARG A 310 5.51 40.46 7.62
CA ARG A 310 5.37 39.93 6.27
C ARG A 310 6.70 39.33 5.83
N ARG A 311 6.64 38.14 5.24
CA ARG A 311 7.79 37.51 4.59
C ARG A 311 7.87 38.00 3.15
N ASP A 312 9.06 38.42 2.70
CA ASP A 312 9.33 38.78 1.31
C ASP A 312 9.78 37.56 0.48
N ASP A 313 9.96 37.78 -0.84
CA ASP A 313 10.40 36.75 -1.78
C ASP A 313 11.84 36.25 -1.50
N ASP A 314 12.66 37.05 -0.82
CA ASP A 314 13.99 36.68 -0.34
C ASP A 314 13.95 35.87 0.97
N GLY A 315 12.76 35.63 1.51
CA GLY A 315 12.52 34.88 2.74
C GLY A 315 12.75 35.68 4.02
N LYS A 316 12.97 37.00 3.96
CA LYS A 316 13.17 37.89 5.10
C LYS A 316 11.84 38.41 5.64
N TYR A 317 11.79 38.63 6.95
CA TYR A 317 10.60 39.11 7.64
C TYR A 317 10.72 40.62 7.91
N HIS A 318 9.65 41.36 7.59
CA HIS A 318 9.54 42.80 7.81
C HIS A 318 8.27 43.12 8.59
N GLU A 319 8.36 44.00 9.58
CA GLU A 319 7.23 44.43 10.40
C GLU A 319 6.26 45.29 9.58
N LEU A 320 4.95 45.03 9.71
CA LEU A 320 3.89 45.84 9.13
C LEU A 320 3.56 47.00 10.06
N ILE A 321 3.90 48.20 9.62
CA ILE A 321 3.74 49.44 10.40
C ILE A 321 2.26 49.80 10.62
N GLN A 322 1.34 49.39 9.73
CA GLN A 322 -0.12 49.53 9.92
C GLN A 322 -0.90 48.38 9.27
N ALA A 323 -1.66 47.63 10.06
CA ALA A 323 -2.69 46.71 9.56
C ALA A 323 -3.92 47.52 9.12
N GLY A 324 -4.60 47.10 8.04
CA GLY A 324 -5.78 47.82 7.54
C GLY A 324 -6.90 47.92 8.60
N GLU A 325 -7.54 49.08 8.73
CA GLU A 325 -8.65 49.28 9.68
C GLU A 325 -9.92 48.50 9.28
N ASP A 326 -10.08 48.23 7.99
CA ASP A 326 -11.17 47.47 7.37
C ASP A 326 -11.16 45.99 7.80
N PRO A 327 -12.25 45.45 8.39
CA PRO A 327 -12.35 44.06 8.83
C PRO A 327 -12.02 43.01 7.75
N LEU A 328 -12.39 43.26 6.49
CA LEU A 328 -12.10 42.33 5.39
C LEU A 328 -10.61 42.33 5.03
N LYS A 329 -9.99 43.51 5.00
CA LYS A 329 -8.54 43.65 4.76
C LYS A 329 -7.74 43.07 5.91
N ARG A 330 -8.17 43.30 7.16
CA ARG A 330 -7.57 42.70 8.35
C ARG A 330 -7.62 41.17 8.31
N GLY A 331 -8.74 40.59 7.86
CA GLY A 331 -8.87 39.15 7.66
C GLY A 331 -7.90 38.61 6.59
N ALA A 332 -7.75 39.30 5.47
CA ALA A 332 -6.81 38.94 4.41
C ALA A 332 -5.33 39.14 4.83
N ASP A 333 -5.04 40.19 5.60
CA ASP A 333 -3.71 40.47 6.14
C ASP A 333 -3.28 39.35 7.09
N LEU A 334 -4.17 38.86 7.96
CA LEU A 334 -3.86 37.78 8.90
C LEU A 334 -3.49 36.44 8.24
N VAL A 335 -3.97 36.18 7.02
CA VAL A 335 -3.64 34.93 6.28
C VAL A 335 -2.22 34.98 5.70
N ASN A 336 -1.72 36.17 5.39
CA ASN A 336 -0.42 36.37 4.72
C ASN A 336 0.65 36.98 5.63
N THR A 337 0.40 37.00 6.93
CA THR A 337 1.30 37.61 7.92
C THR A 337 1.65 36.62 9.01
N TYR A 338 2.67 36.98 9.76
CA TYR A 338 3.29 36.17 10.79
C TYR A 338 3.39 36.96 12.09
N ARG A 339 3.55 36.24 13.18
CA ARG A 339 3.97 36.80 14.48
C ARG A 339 5.33 36.22 14.83
N ARG A 340 6.19 37.04 15.40
CA ARG A 340 7.49 36.55 15.87
C ARG A 340 7.27 35.76 17.16
N CYS A 341 7.95 34.64 17.28
CA CYS A 341 7.90 33.88 18.51
C CYS A 341 8.70 34.65 19.59
N PRO A 342 8.14 34.90 20.79
CA PRO A 342 8.88 35.50 21.89
C PRO A 342 10.05 34.64 22.38
N ASN A 343 9.99 33.33 22.09
CA ASN A 343 10.98 32.32 22.48
C ASN A 343 11.49 32.51 23.92
N PRO A 344 10.62 32.44 24.95
CA PRO A 344 11.01 32.69 26.34
C PRO A 344 12.18 31.86 26.84
N SER A 345 12.37 30.64 26.33
CA SER A 345 13.49 29.76 26.67
C SER A 345 14.83 30.22 26.06
N GLN A 346 14.78 31.01 24.98
CA GLN A 346 15.93 31.41 24.15
C GLN A 346 16.77 30.21 23.66
N ASP A 347 16.15 29.04 23.48
CA ASP A 347 16.86 27.80 23.13
C ASP A 347 16.97 27.55 21.62
N THR A 348 16.19 28.29 20.83
CA THR A 348 16.12 28.15 19.37
C THR A 348 16.41 29.49 18.67
N ALA A 349 16.82 29.44 17.41
CA ALA A 349 16.96 30.64 16.58
C ALA A 349 15.62 31.39 16.43
N GLU A 350 15.70 32.67 16.06
CA GLU A 350 14.52 33.50 15.76
C GLU A 350 13.63 32.82 14.71
N HIS A 351 12.33 32.76 14.99
CA HIS A 351 11.34 32.09 14.14
C HIS A 351 9.98 32.75 14.25
N TYR A 352 9.16 32.49 13.25
CA TYR A 352 7.87 33.14 13.04
C TYR A 352 6.79 32.09 12.80
N LEU A 353 5.58 32.35 13.30
CA LEU A 353 4.40 31.51 13.07
C LEU A 353 3.34 32.30 12.30
N PRO A 354 2.49 31.63 11.49
CA PRO A 354 1.35 32.29 10.85
C PRO A 354 0.52 33.07 11.88
N ALA A 355 0.11 34.29 11.56
CA ALA A 355 -0.56 35.17 12.52
C ALA A 355 -1.89 34.57 13.05
N ASN A 356 -2.55 33.75 12.23
CA ASN A 356 -3.76 33.02 12.57
C ASN A 356 -3.51 31.71 13.35
N TYR A 357 -2.26 31.31 13.59
CA TYR A 357 -1.93 30.08 14.35
C TYR A 357 -2.55 30.07 15.75
N PHE A 358 -2.64 31.24 16.38
CA PHE A 358 -3.20 31.45 17.71
C PHE A 358 -4.73 31.62 17.73
N ALA A 359 -5.38 31.69 16.57
CA ALA A 359 -6.82 31.97 16.45
C ALA A 359 -7.69 30.70 16.45
N HIS A 360 -7.08 29.53 16.69
CA HIS A 360 -7.67 28.22 16.49
C HIS A 360 -7.48 27.34 17.73
N ASP A 361 -8.13 26.17 17.74
CA ASP A 361 -7.91 25.17 18.78
C ASP A 361 -6.41 24.78 18.84
N PRO A 362 -5.93 24.21 19.96
CA PRO A 362 -4.54 23.82 20.11
C PRO A 362 -4.02 22.99 18.92
N PRO A 363 -2.80 23.27 18.45
CA PRO A 363 -2.20 22.58 17.31
C PRO A 363 -2.06 21.08 17.59
N LEU A 364 -2.21 20.28 16.54
CA LEU A 364 -1.85 18.87 16.54
C LEU A 364 -0.49 18.70 15.85
N VAL A 365 0.54 18.31 16.60
CA VAL A 365 1.90 18.10 16.09
C VAL A 365 2.13 16.62 15.81
N VAL A 366 2.43 16.28 14.55
CA VAL A 366 2.71 14.90 14.10
C VAL A 366 4.10 14.82 13.49
N ALA A 367 4.91 13.88 13.98
CA ALA A 367 6.26 13.65 13.47
C ALA A 367 6.40 12.30 12.78
N LEU A 368 7.00 12.29 11.58
CA LEU A 368 7.38 11.07 10.87
C LEU A 368 8.80 10.69 11.25
N VAL A 369 8.98 9.46 11.72
CA VAL A 369 10.24 8.94 12.24
C VAL A 369 10.62 7.66 11.50
N GLY A 370 11.89 7.52 11.12
CA GLY A 370 12.34 6.33 10.41
C GLY A 370 13.73 6.50 9.81
N ARG A 371 14.32 5.38 9.39
CA ARG A 371 15.69 5.36 8.86
C ARG A 371 15.83 6.21 7.59
N PRO A 372 17.06 6.68 7.27
CA PRO A 372 17.38 7.15 5.93
C PRO A 372 16.94 6.14 4.87
N GLY A 373 16.37 6.62 3.77
CA GLY A 373 15.91 5.75 2.69
C GLY A 373 14.65 4.91 2.97
N ALA A 374 14.08 4.97 4.18
CA ALA A 374 12.81 4.29 4.48
C ALA A 374 11.68 4.81 3.60
N GLY A 375 11.72 6.08 3.16
CA GLY A 375 10.71 6.68 2.28
C GLY A 375 9.81 7.70 2.96
N LYS A 376 10.22 8.26 4.12
CA LYS A 376 9.48 9.28 4.88
C LYS A 376 9.08 10.49 4.02
N THR A 377 10.04 11.13 3.37
CA THR A 377 9.81 12.32 2.53
C THR A 377 8.83 12.03 1.39
N HIS A 378 8.94 10.85 0.77
CA HIS A 378 7.99 10.43 -0.28
C HIS A 378 6.60 10.18 0.31
N LEU A 379 6.50 9.52 1.47
CA LEU A 379 5.24 9.29 2.16
C LEU A 379 4.58 10.61 2.58
N LEU A 380 5.34 11.55 3.14
CA LEU A 380 4.85 12.87 3.55
C LEU A 380 4.36 13.68 2.36
N ALA A 381 5.14 13.73 1.27
CA ALA A 381 4.73 14.43 0.05
C ALA A 381 3.45 13.82 -0.54
N ALA A 382 3.37 12.49 -0.62
CA ALA A 382 2.16 11.81 -1.08
C ALA A 382 0.96 12.03 -0.15
N MET A 383 1.20 12.12 1.16
CA MET A 383 0.18 12.42 2.17
C MET A 383 -0.33 13.86 2.04
N VAL A 384 0.55 14.86 2.02
CA VAL A 384 0.18 16.29 1.85
C VAL A 384 -0.56 16.48 0.53
N ARG A 385 -0.07 15.87 -0.56
CA ARG A 385 -0.76 15.88 -1.86
C ARG A 385 -2.15 15.29 -1.78
N GLY A 386 -2.29 14.13 -1.14
CA GLY A 386 -3.58 13.47 -0.93
C GLY A 386 -4.54 14.32 -0.10
N VAL A 387 -4.03 15.06 0.89
CA VAL A 387 -4.81 15.94 1.76
C VAL A 387 -5.25 17.21 1.01
N VAL A 388 -4.32 17.93 0.37
CA VAL A 388 -4.54 19.29 -0.17
C VAL A 388 -5.02 19.28 -1.62
N GLU A 389 -4.37 18.51 -2.51
CA GLU A 389 -4.72 18.51 -3.94
C GLU A 389 -5.92 17.60 -4.25
N HIS A 390 -6.02 16.47 -3.55
CA HIS A 390 -7.07 15.47 -3.79
C HIS A 390 -8.22 15.52 -2.78
N ASN A 391 -8.18 16.43 -1.80
CA ASN A 391 -9.21 16.55 -0.76
C ASN A 391 -9.52 15.21 -0.05
N GLY A 392 -8.50 14.37 0.15
CA GLY A 392 -8.67 12.99 0.60
C GLY A 392 -9.19 12.83 2.03
N LEU A 393 -9.24 13.91 2.80
CA LEU A 393 -9.84 13.96 4.12
C LEU A 393 -11.34 14.28 4.11
N THR A 394 -11.90 14.77 3.00
CA THR A 394 -13.32 15.17 2.90
C THR A 394 -14.27 14.01 3.20
N ARG A 395 -13.91 12.81 2.74
CA ARG A 395 -14.67 11.59 3.06
C ARG A 395 -14.70 11.27 4.56
N HIS A 396 -13.80 11.85 5.34
CA HIS A 396 -13.75 11.71 6.81
C HIS A 396 -14.34 12.92 7.55
N GLY A 397 -15.12 13.75 6.86
CA GLY A 397 -15.74 14.95 7.44
C GLY A 397 -14.74 16.06 7.78
N LEU A 398 -13.53 15.99 7.22
CA LEU A 398 -12.48 16.98 7.44
C LEU A 398 -12.09 17.66 6.13
N THR A 399 -11.85 18.97 6.18
CA THR A 399 -11.15 19.70 5.12
C THR A 399 -9.82 20.22 5.65
N ALA A 400 -8.86 20.39 4.76
CA ALA A 400 -7.53 20.87 5.10
C ALA A 400 -7.09 21.87 4.05
N VAL A 401 -6.58 23.02 4.50
CA VAL A 401 -5.98 24.03 3.62
C VAL A 401 -4.62 24.44 4.19
N PRO A 402 -3.66 24.85 3.35
CA PRO A 402 -2.41 25.41 3.85
C PRO A 402 -2.67 26.63 4.75
N MET A 403 -2.05 26.64 5.93
CA MET A 403 -2.10 27.79 6.84
C MET A 403 -1.01 28.80 6.52
N ASP A 404 0.17 28.31 6.13
CA ASP A 404 1.33 29.11 5.74
C ASP A 404 1.51 29.01 4.22
N LEU A 405 1.04 30.00 3.47
CA LEU A 405 1.06 29.97 2.00
C LEU A 405 2.48 29.98 1.42
N HIS A 406 3.44 30.65 2.07
CA HIS A 406 4.82 30.70 1.56
C HIS A 406 5.54 29.38 1.81
N ARG A 407 5.36 28.78 3.00
CA ARG A 407 5.86 27.44 3.30
C ARG A 407 5.26 26.41 2.36
N HIS A 408 3.95 26.47 2.13
CA HIS A 408 3.29 25.56 1.22
C HIS A 408 3.76 25.72 -0.22
N ASP A 409 3.94 26.95 -0.71
CA ASP A 409 4.45 27.16 -2.08
C ASP A 409 5.89 26.65 -2.26
N ALA A 410 6.75 26.88 -1.26
CA ALA A 410 8.10 26.32 -1.23
C ALA A 410 8.07 24.77 -1.20
N TYR A 411 7.19 24.18 -0.39
CA TYR A 411 7.00 22.73 -0.30
C TYR A 411 6.44 22.14 -1.61
N ARG A 412 5.47 22.83 -2.21
CA ARG A 412 4.84 22.47 -3.48
C ARG A 412 5.88 22.42 -4.60
N THR A 413 6.68 23.47 -4.73
CA THR A 413 7.73 23.57 -5.76
C THR A 413 8.84 22.54 -5.54
N SER A 414 9.24 22.29 -4.28
CA SER A 414 10.35 21.39 -3.95
C SER A 414 9.98 19.91 -3.95
N PHE A 415 8.72 19.56 -3.67
CA PHE A 415 8.31 18.17 -3.45
C PHE A 415 7.04 17.76 -4.20
N LEU A 416 5.97 18.56 -4.19
CA LEU A 416 4.69 18.15 -4.80
C LEU A 416 4.74 18.16 -6.33
N GLU A 417 5.32 19.20 -6.92
CA GLU A 417 5.50 19.28 -8.37
C GLU A 417 6.42 18.18 -8.92
N PRO A 418 7.61 17.91 -8.34
CA PRO A 418 8.42 16.75 -8.73
C PRO A 418 7.66 15.43 -8.65
N VAL A 419 6.91 15.19 -7.57
CA VAL A 419 6.04 14.00 -7.44
C VAL A 419 5.01 13.95 -8.57
N GLY A 420 4.39 15.07 -8.92
CA GLY A 420 3.47 15.19 -10.05
C GLY A 420 4.13 14.88 -11.40
N ARG A 421 5.42 15.22 -11.57
CA ARG A 421 6.22 14.92 -12.76
C ARG A 421 6.81 13.50 -12.78
N GLY A 422 6.65 12.73 -11.71
CA GLY A 422 7.24 11.39 -11.62
C GLY A 422 8.71 11.38 -11.19
N GLU A 423 9.22 12.45 -10.60
CA GLU A 423 10.62 12.60 -10.22
C GLU A 423 10.90 12.01 -8.83
N ARG A 424 12.07 11.40 -8.66
CA ARG A 424 12.56 10.93 -7.36
C ARG A 424 12.91 12.12 -6.49
N LEU A 425 12.33 12.16 -5.29
CA LEU A 425 12.61 13.22 -4.33
C LEU A 425 14.01 13.07 -3.72
N PRO A 426 14.64 14.19 -3.33
CA PRO A 426 15.88 14.16 -2.55
C PRO A 426 15.68 13.46 -1.20
N GLY A 427 16.79 13.10 -0.55
CA GLY A 427 16.77 12.57 0.82
C GLY A 427 16.23 13.60 1.82
N THR A 428 15.81 13.13 3.00
CA THR A 428 15.39 13.99 4.11
C THR A 428 16.54 14.94 4.48
N PRO A 429 16.36 16.27 4.40
CA PRO A 429 17.38 17.21 4.85
C PRO A 429 17.60 17.08 6.37
N GLU A 430 18.84 17.26 6.83
CA GLU A 430 19.19 17.30 8.24
C GLU A 430 18.69 18.62 8.85
N ARG A 431 17.68 18.57 9.75
CA ARG A 431 17.28 19.61 10.72
C ARG A 431 15.92 19.27 11.37
N LEU A 432 15.93 19.00 12.68
CA LEU A 432 14.74 18.69 13.49
C LEU A 432 13.79 19.87 13.75
N THR A 433 14.22 21.12 13.52
CA THR A 433 13.65 22.29 14.21
C THR A 433 12.56 23.04 13.44
N ASP A 434 12.34 22.77 12.15
CA ASP A 434 11.33 23.50 11.35
C ASP A 434 10.26 22.54 10.79
N PRO A 435 8.97 22.82 10.99
CA PRO A 435 7.91 22.03 10.37
C PRO A 435 8.03 21.98 8.84
N VAL A 436 7.74 20.84 8.26
CA VAL A 436 7.70 20.70 6.80
C VAL A 436 6.45 21.37 6.23
N GLU A 437 5.32 21.25 6.93
CA GLU A 437 4.03 21.79 6.47
C GLU A 437 3.14 22.14 7.67
N ILE A 438 2.34 23.19 7.53
CA ILE A 438 1.32 23.59 8.51
C ILE A 438 -0.02 23.72 7.79
N LEU A 439 -0.94 22.80 8.08
CA LEU A 439 -2.28 22.77 7.51
C LEU A 439 -3.30 23.24 8.55
N LEU A 440 -4.38 23.87 8.10
CA LEU A 440 -5.53 24.19 8.92
C LEU A 440 -6.61 23.12 8.69
N LEU A 441 -6.80 22.23 9.67
CA LEU A 441 -7.87 21.25 9.66
C LEU A 441 -9.18 21.88 10.12
N ARG A 442 -10.27 21.60 9.41
CA ARG A 442 -11.63 22.02 9.76
C ARG A 442 -12.55 20.81 9.74
N GLY A 443 -13.30 20.61 10.81
CA GLY A 443 -14.27 19.53 10.94
C GLY A 443 -15.37 19.87 11.95
N ALA A 444 -16.24 18.89 12.23
CA ALA A 444 -17.36 19.06 13.16
C ALA A 444 -16.92 19.45 14.59
N ARG A 445 -15.71 19.04 15.01
CA ARG A 445 -15.17 19.30 16.35
C ARG A 445 -14.43 20.64 16.51
N GLY A 446 -14.35 21.44 15.45
CA GLY A 446 -13.64 22.71 15.47
C GLY A 446 -12.60 22.82 14.37
N THR A 447 -11.69 23.76 14.58
CA THR A 447 -10.67 24.17 13.60
C THR A 447 -9.33 24.27 14.30
N ARG A 448 -8.32 23.54 13.82
CA ARG A 448 -7.00 23.48 14.46
C ARG A 448 -5.84 23.38 13.45
N PRO A 449 -4.65 23.90 13.79
CA PRO A 449 -3.45 23.62 13.03
C PRO A 449 -3.07 22.13 13.11
N LEU A 450 -2.66 21.53 12.00
CA LEU A 450 -1.94 20.27 11.90
C LEU A 450 -0.52 20.61 11.45
N VAL A 451 0.46 20.30 12.30
CA VAL A 451 1.88 20.58 12.05
C VAL A 451 2.58 19.26 11.75
N LEU A 452 3.26 19.18 10.60
CA LEU A 452 3.91 17.96 10.12
C LEU A 452 5.43 18.12 10.12
N PHE A 453 6.15 17.15 10.69
CA PHE A 453 7.61 17.08 10.69
C PHE A 453 8.11 15.82 9.97
N ASP A 454 9.18 15.95 9.17
CA ASP A 454 9.97 14.83 8.64
C ASP A 454 11.28 14.74 9.42
N VAL A 455 11.36 13.80 10.36
CA VAL A 455 12.51 13.67 11.27
C VAL A 455 13.50 12.65 10.73
N ALA A 456 14.75 13.06 10.47
CA ALA A 456 15.79 12.14 10.05
C ALA A 456 16.13 11.13 11.15
N GLY A 457 16.38 9.87 10.77
CA GLY A 457 16.67 8.81 11.72
C GLY A 457 17.99 8.99 12.46
N GLU A 458 18.95 9.68 11.83
CA GLU A 458 20.28 9.97 12.39
C GLU A 458 20.21 11.06 13.47
N ASP A 459 19.25 11.99 13.35
CA ASP A 459 18.96 13.00 14.38
C ASP A 459 18.47 12.36 15.71
N LEU A 460 17.93 11.13 15.65
CA LEU A 460 17.58 10.35 16.84
C LEU A 460 18.80 9.66 17.49
N GLN A 461 19.89 9.48 16.74
CA GLN A 461 21.10 8.78 17.17
C GLN A 461 22.21 9.71 17.66
N ALA A 462 22.20 10.98 17.24
CA ALA A 462 23.20 11.96 17.65
C ALA A 462 23.36 11.99 19.18
N VAL A 463 24.60 11.79 19.63
CA VAL A 463 24.97 11.62 21.04
C VAL A 463 25.04 13.00 21.69
N GLY A 464 24.09 13.33 22.57
CA GLY A 464 24.25 14.45 23.52
C GLY A 464 23.08 15.43 23.69
N ASP A 465 22.06 15.45 22.84
CA ASP A 465 21.15 16.61 22.81
C ASP A 465 19.81 16.41 23.54
N GLY A 466 19.56 17.31 24.50
CA GLY A 466 18.24 17.51 25.09
C GLY A 466 17.17 17.94 24.08
N ASP A 467 17.56 18.31 22.85
CA ASP A 467 16.68 18.85 21.80
C ASP A 467 15.72 17.81 21.23
N LEU A 468 16.17 16.56 21.06
CA LEU A 468 15.31 15.45 20.62
C LEU A 468 14.27 15.09 21.69
N ALA A 469 14.70 14.96 22.95
CA ALA A 469 13.80 14.72 24.07
C ALA A 469 12.79 15.87 24.21
N ARG A 470 13.23 17.12 23.99
CA ARG A 470 12.36 18.30 23.98
C ARG A 470 11.33 18.20 22.85
N PHE A 471 11.76 17.91 21.62
CA PHE A 471 10.88 17.72 20.46
C PHE A 471 9.80 16.67 20.70
N LEU A 472 10.17 15.53 21.29
CA LEU A 472 9.25 14.46 21.62
C LEU A 472 8.25 14.85 22.72
N VAL A 473 8.65 15.69 23.67
CA VAL A 473 7.73 16.30 24.67
C VAL A 473 6.72 17.25 24.00
N GLY A 474 7.05 17.81 22.84
CA GLY A 474 6.19 18.69 22.06
C GLY A 474 5.32 18.03 21.00
N THR A 475 5.47 16.73 20.79
CA THR A 475 4.74 15.99 19.75
C THR A 475 3.46 15.38 20.32
N ASP A 476 2.37 15.42 19.56
CA ASP A 476 1.07 14.83 19.94
C ASP A 476 0.85 13.43 19.35
N ALA A 477 1.50 13.10 18.24
CA ALA A 477 1.46 11.77 17.65
C ALA A 477 2.70 11.44 16.80
N LEU A 478 2.99 10.15 16.63
CA LEU A 478 4.16 9.66 15.90
C LEU A 478 3.77 8.73 14.75
N ILE A 479 4.43 8.87 13.60
CA ILE A 479 4.31 7.94 12.47
C ILE A 479 5.69 7.32 12.20
N PHE A 480 5.87 6.07 12.59
CA PHE A 480 7.08 5.30 12.34
C PHE A 480 7.04 4.73 10.93
N VAL A 481 8.08 4.98 10.12
CA VAL A 481 8.17 4.58 8.72
C VAL A 481 9.26 3.54 8.55
N HIS A 482 8.87 2.36 8.09
CA HIS A 482 9.74 1.22 7.86
C HIS A 482 9.65 0.76 6.41
N GLY A 483 10.78 0.77 5.68
CA GLY A 483 10.81 0.35 4.28
C GLY A 483 11.00 -1.15 4.14
N LEU A 484 10.16 -1.82 3.35
CA LEU A 484 10.18 -3.28 3.14
C LEU A 484 11.32 -3.79 2.22
N GLU A 485 12.39 -3.02 2.05
CA GLU A 485 13.55 -3.43 1.25
C GLU A 485 14.59 -4.14 2.13
N PRO A 486 15.28 -5.19 1.62
CA PRO A 486 16.35 -5.83 2.37
C PRO A 486 17.46 -4.82 2.69
N VAL A 487 17.79 -4.69 3.97
CA VAL A 487 18.89 -3.83 4.43
C VAL A 487 20.21 -4.59 4.25
N PRO A 488 21.20 -4.06 3.52
CA PRO A 488 22.43 -4.80 3.22
C PRO A 488 23.27 -5.25 4.42
N ASP A 489 23.09 -4.70 5.63
CA ASP A 489 24.09 -4.83 6.71
C ASP A 489 23.58 -5.02 8.15
N GLY A 490 22.33 -5.41 8.42
CA GLY A 490 21.86 -5.79 9.78
C GLY A 490 21.95 -4.72 10.90
N ARG A 491 22.62 -3.59 10.68
CA ARG A 491 22.85 -2.47 11.62
C ARG A 491 21.62 -1.60 11.84
N GLY A 492 20.56 -1.82 11.06
CA GLY A 492 19.38 -0.99 11.09
C GLY A 492 18.60 -1.10 12.40
N ASP A 493 18.35 -2.32 12.88
CA ASP A 493 17.40 -2.58 13.99
C ASP A 493 17.87 -1.93 15.30
N GLN A 494 19.18 -1.91 15.50
CA GLN A 494 19.83 -1.26 16.62
C GLN A 494 19.55 0.26 16.69
N ALA A 495 19.41 0.96 15.55
CA ALA A 495 19.16 2.40 15.54
C ALA A 495 17.78 2.78 16.09
N LEU A 496 16.76 2.06 15.63
CA LEU A 496 15.37 2.28 16.05
C LEU A 496 15.16 1.80 17.49
N GLU A 497 15.76 0.66 17.86
CA GLU A 497 15.72 0.14 19.23
C GLU A 497 16.40 1.09 20.23
N MET A 498 17.58 1.62 19.90
CA MET A 498 18.27 2.60 20.75
C MET A 498 17.49 3.91 20.86
N SER A 499 16.84 4.35 19.77
CA SER A 499 15.95 5.51 19.80
C SER A 499 14.74 5.26 20.71
N LEU A 500 14.15 4.06 20.64
CA LEU A 500 13.02 3.64 21.48
C LEU A 500 13.39 3.48 22.96
N ALA A 501 14.57 2.96 23.26
CA ALA A 501 15.08 2.85 24.62
C ALA A 501 15.26 4.24 25.27
N ARG A 502 15.68 5.25 24.48
CA ARG A 502 15.76 6.65 24.93
C ARG A 502 14.38 7.29 25.07
N LEU A 503 13.48 7.01 24.13
CA LEU A 503 12.08 7.43 24.14
C LEU A 503 11.35 6.98 25.41
N GLN A 504 11.61 5.75 25.90
CA GLN A 504 11.02 5.24 27.15
C GLN A 504 11.37 6.07 28.40
N ALA A 505 12.40 6.91 28.35
CA ALA A 505 12.73 7.82 29.44
C ALA A 505 11.81 9.06 29.51
N VAL A 506 11.02 9.34 28.46
CA VAL A 506 10.09 10.47 28.40
C VAL A 506 8.77 10.09 29.11
N PRO A 507 8.35 10.82 30.16
CA PRO A 507 7.09 10.56 30.85
C PRO A 507 5.89 10.60 29.92
N ASP A 508 4.93 9.70 30.11
CA ASP A 508 3.68 9.60 29.35
C ASP A 508 3.82 9.35 27.83
N LEU A 509 5.03 9.13 27.30
CA LEU A 509 5.25 8.90 25.87
C LEU A 509 4.42 7.71 25.33
N ALA A 510 4.30 6.63 26.12
CA ALA A 510 3.51 5.45 25.75
C ALA A 510 2.03 5.79 25.46
N ARG A 511 1.51 6.92 25.95
CA ARG A 511 0.13 7.35 25.72
C ARG A 511 -0.07 8.10 24.40
N LEU A 512 0.99 8.53 23.74
CA LEU A 512 0.87 9.20 22.45
C LEU A 512 0.31 8.22 21.41
N PRO A 513 -0.66 8.64 20.59
CA PRO A 513 -1.04 7.91 19.39
C PRO A 513 0.16 7.68 18.47
N ALA A 514 0.32 6.44 18.02
CA ALA A 514 1.37 6.06 17.09
C ALA A 514 0.83 5.26 15.90
N ALA A 515 1.46 5.38 14.75
CA ALA A 515 1.24 4.48 13.61
C ALA A 515 2.57 3.95 13.10
N ILE A 516 2.62 2.68 12.69
CA ILE A 516 3.74 2.08 11.97
C ILE A 516 3.34 1.89 10.52
N VAL A 517 4.20 2.32 9.60
CA VAL A 517 3.95 2.26 8.16
C VAL A 517 5.01 1.38 7.52
N ALA A 518 4.60 0.19 7.10
CA ALA A 518 5.37 -0.67 6.21
C ALA A 518 5.29 -0.10 4.79
N THR A 519 6.22 0.79 4.46
CA THR A 519 6.26 1.52 3.19
C THR A 519 7.04 0.76 2.11
N LYS A 520 6.97 1.26 0.87
CA LYS A 520 7.41 0.57 -0.34
C LYS A 520 6.74 -0.80 -0.52
N ALA A 521 5.52 -0.94 0.01
CA ALA A 521 4.75 -2.18 -0.08
C ALA A 521 4.49 -2.63 -1.53
N ASP A 522 4.57 -1.70 -2.49
CA ASP A 522 4.47 -1.98 -3.92
C ASP A 522 5.54 -2.97 -4.42
N ARG A 523 6.70 -3.08 -3.74
CA ARG A 523 7.72 -4.08 -4.05
C ARG A 523 7.20 -5.51 -3.92
N LEU A 524 6.25 -5.69 -3.00
CA LEU A 524 5.68 -6.96 -2.62
C LEU A 524 4.18 -7.01 -2.96
N ARG A 525 3.72 -6.22 -3.94
CA ARG A 525 2.28 -6.07 -4.30
C ARG A 525 1.55 -7.32 -4.77
N TYR A 526 2.27 -8.43 -4.93
CA TYR A 526 1.71 -9.73 -5.29
C TYR A 526 1.74 -10.74 -4.13
N HIS A 527 2.43 -10.42 -3.03
CA HIS A 527 2.56 -11.29 -1.87
C HIS A 527 1.41 -11.16 -0.90
N ALA A 528 0.91 -12.29 -0.37
CA ALA A 528 -0.02 -12.28 0.75
C ALA A 528 0.68 -11.81 2.04
N PRO A 529 0.11 -10.90 2.84
CA PRO A 529 -1.20 -10.25 2.70
C PRO A 529 -1.15 -8.86 2.01
N VAL A 530 0.04 -8.41 1.59
CA VAL A 530 0.30 -7.06 1.03
C VAL A 530 -0.58 -6.76 -0.19
N ASP A 531 -0.74 -7.75 -1.07
CA ASP A 531 -1.46 -7.63 -2.33
C ASP A 531 -2.96 -7.32 -2.14
N GLY A 532 -3.57 -7.86 -1.08
CA GLY A 532 -4.95 -7.60 -0.70
C GLY A 532 -5.10 -6.18 -0.16
N TRP A 533 -4.21 -5.78 0.76
CA TRP A 533 -4.28 -4.45 1.37
C TRP A 533 -4.05 -3.32 0.38
N LEU A 534 -3.03 -3.40 -0.49
CA LEU A 534 -2.75 -2.35 -1.48
C LEU A 534 -3.88 -2.09 -2.48
N ARG A 535 -4.79 -3.07 -2.65
CA ARG A 535 -5.96 -2.98 -3.51
C ARG A 535 -7.26 -2.86 -2.73
N PHE A 536 -7.17 -2.87 -1.40
CA PHE A 536 -8.31 -2.70 -0.53
C PHE A 536 -8.79 -1.25 -0.63
N GLU A 537 -9.86 -1.06 -1.39
CA GLU A 537 -10.64 0.15 -1.39
C GLU A 537 -11.69 0.04 -0.29
N HIS A 538 -11.71 1.00 0.62
CA HIS A 538 -12.72 1.02 1.68
C HIS A 538 -14.05 1.52 1.09
N SER A 539 -14.96 0.59 0.80
CA SER A 539 -16.35 0.87 0.47
C SER A 539 -17.18 0.93 1.77
N GLY A 540 -16.95 1.95 2.60
CA GLY A 540 -17.52 2.04 3.95
C GLY A 540 -17.70 3.48 4.42
N PRO A 541 -18.28 3.69 5.61
CA PRO A 541 -18.71 5.00 6.11
C PRO A 541 -17.56 6.00 6.29
N ASP A 542 -17.91 7.25 6.54
CA ASP A 542 -16.98 8.39 6.61
C ASP A 542 -15.85 8.21 7.64
N ALA A 543 -16.01 7.37 8.67
CA ALA A 543 -14.99 7.15 9.70
C ALA A 543 -14.20 5.84 9.50
N PRO A 544 -12.92 5.77 9.92
CA PRO A 544 -12.14 4.53 9.83
C PRO A 544 -12.76 3.41 10.68
N ASP A 545 -13.13 2.29 10.06
CA ASP A 545 -13.62 1.10 10.75
C ASP A 545 -12.51 0.49 11.63
N PRO A 546 -12.66 0.48 12.97
CA PRO A 546 -11.67 -0.07 13.88
C PRO A 546 -11.35 -1.54 13.62
N ARG A 547 -12.32 -2.32 13.13
CA ARG A 547 -12.12 -3.74 12.80
C ARG A 547 -11.20 -3.90 11.61
N VAL A 548 -11.40 -3.09 10.56
CA VAL A 548 -10.53 -3.10 9.38
C VAL A 548 -9.12 -2.65 9.75
N VAL A 549 -8.98 -1.59 10.57
CA VAL A 549 -7.67 -1.13 11.04
C VAL A 549 -6.98 -2.18 11.92
N HIS A 550 -7.74 -2.91 12.75
CA HIS A 550 -7.21 -4.01 13.55
C HIS A 550 -6.76 -5.19 12.69
N LEU A 551 -7.54 -5.56 11.66
CA LEU A 551 -7.16 -6.61 10.71
C LEU A 551 -5.90 -6.23 9.91
N GLU A 552 -5.79 -4.99 9.44
CA GLU A 552 -4.56 -4.52 8.78
C GLU A 552 -3.38 -4.55 9.75
N SER A 553 -3.59 -4.07 10.99
CA SER A 553 -2.54 -4.08 12.01
C SER A 553 -2.04 -5.48 12.32
N ARG A 554 -2.95 -6.46 12.44
CA ARG A 554 -2.65 -7.88 12.61
C ARG A 554 -1.82 -8.42 11.45
N ASP A 555 -2.26 -8.16 10.22
CA ASP A 555 -1.62 -8.69 9.03
C ASP A 555 -0.23 -8.06 8.79
N VAL A 556 -0.07 -6.75 9.02
CA VAL A 556 1.22 -6.07 8.96
C VAL A 556 2.15 -6.57 10.06
N TYR A 557 1.66 -6.71 11.30
CA TYR A 557 2.45 -7.26 12.41
C TYR A 557 2.94 -8.67 12.08
N ALA A 558 2.00 -9.55 11.68
CA ALA A 558 2.31 -10.93 11.37
C ALA A 558 3.34 -11.02 10.23
N PHE A 559 3.19 -10.19 9.19
CA PHE A 559 4.11 -10.12 8.07
C PHE A 559 5.52 -9.68 8.46
N LEU A 560 5.65 -8.59 9.23
CA LEU A 560 6.96 -8.09 9.69
C LEU A 560 7.62 -9.06 10.68
N HIS A 561 6.83 -9.65 11.58
CA HIS A 561 7.30 -10.64 12.55
C HIS A 561 7.83 -11.89 11.87
N HIS A 562 7.09 -12.42 10.87
CA HIS A 562 7.50 -13.57 10.07
C HIS A 562 8.83 -13.34 9.33
N ARG A 563 9.08 -12.09 8.91
CA ARG A 563 10.33 -11.69 8.24
C ARG A 563 11.49 -11.43 9.21
N GLY A 564 11.27 -11.60 10.51
CA GLY A 564 12.27 -11.33 11.55
C GLY A 564 12.55 -9.84 11.76
N GLU A 565 11.70 -8.94 11.25
CA GLU A 565 11.88 -7.49 11.32
C GLU A 565 11.38 -6.94 12.67
N HIS A 566 11.81 -7.55 13.78
CA HIS A 566 11.32 -7.28 15.13
C HIS A 566 11.58 -5.83 15.58
N GLY A 567 12.69 -5.22 15.14
CA GLY A 567 13.00 -3.83 15.44
C GLY A 567 11.93 -2.86 14.91
N ALA A 568 11.32 -3.16 13.76
CA ALA A 568 10.23 -2.36 13.19
C ALA A 568 8.93 -2.46 14.01
N LEU A 569 8.76 -3.56 14.78
CA LEU A 569 7.61 -3.80 15.65
C LEU A 569 7.80 -3.27 17.08
N ALA A 570 8.99 -2.81 17.43
CA ALA A 570 9.29 -2.28 18.75
C ALA A 570 8.37 -1.11 19.16
N PRO A 571 8.02 -0.11 18.30
CA PRO A 571 7.06 0.92 18.67
C PRO A 571 5.69 0.34 19.04
N PHE A 572 5.26 -0.72 18.35
CA PHE A 572 4.00 -1.35 18.68
C PHE A 572 4.00 -1.82 20.13
N SER A 573 5.08 -2.41 20.65
CA SER A 573 5.10 -2.86 22.04
C SER A 573 5.18 -1.71 23.08
N VAL A 574 5.62 -0.51 22.67
CA VAL A 574 5.82 0.66 23.55
C VAL A 574 4.57 1.51 23.69
N PHE A 575 3.85 1.77 22.59
CA PHE A 575 2.72 2.69 22.58
C PHE A 575 1.39 1.98 22.88
N ASP A 576 0.62 2.54 23.81
CA ASP A 576 -0.69 2.04 24.22
C ASP A 576 -1.64 2.01 23.04
N ARG A 577 -1.65 3.08 22.24
CA ARG A 577 -2.46 3.22 21.02
C ARG A 577 -1.56 3.24 19.80
N CYS A 578 -1.48 2.10 19.10
CA CYS A 578 -0.65 1.97 17.92
C CYS A 578 -1.34 1.18 16.82
N THR A 579 -1.36 1.71 15.60
CA THR A 579 -1.84 0.99 14.40
C THR A 579 -0.67 0.62 13.49
N LEU A 580 -0.85 -0.38 12.61
CA LEU A 580 0.11 -0.70 11.57
C LEU A 580 -0.56 -0.71 10.19
N HIS A 581 0.14 -0.23 9.17
CA HIS A 581 -0.41 -0.07 7.82
C HIS A 581 0.61 -0.44 6.73
N PHE A 582 0.11 -1.03 5.65
CA PHE A 582 0.87 -1.10 4.40
C PHE A 582 0.65 0.20 3.61
N ALA A 583 1.71 0.77 3.05
CA ALA A 583 1.59 1.93 2.18
C ALA A 583 2.61 1.91 1.04
N SER A 584 2.28 2.57 -0.05
CA SER A 584 3.21 2.83 -1.14
C SER A 584 3.10 4.29 -1.53
N ALA A 585 4.19 5.04 -1.36
CA ALA A 585 4.21 6.46 -1.70
C ALA A 585 4.35 6.69 -3.20
N SER A 586 5.19 5.91 -3.88
CA SER A 586 5.48 6.04 -5.31
C SER A 586 4.66 5.11 -6.20
N GLY A 587 4.17 3.98 -5.70
CA GLY A 587 3.50 2.96 -6.50
C GLY A 587 4.43 2.09 -7.38
N GLY A 588 5.75 2.29 -7.31
CA GLY A 588 6.76 1.54 -8.08
C GLY A 588 8.22 1.95 -7.82
N GLU A 589 9.13 1.35 -8.59
CA GLU A 589 10.59 1.57 -8.56
C GLU A 589 11.00 2.83 -9.32
N ALA A 590 11.92 3.62 -8.76
CA ALA A 590 12.67 4.57 -9.57
C ALA A 590 13.68 3.83 -10.44
N ALA A 591 13.89 4.30 -11.66
CA ALA A 591 14.95 3.75 -12.49
C ALA A 591 16.33 3.99 -11.83
N PRO A 592 17.27 3.03 -11.88
CA PRO A 592 18.57 3.16 -11.21
C PRO A 592 19.45 4.28 -11.73
N ASP A 593 19.34 4.57 -13.02
CA ASP A 593 20.16 5.51 -13.78
C ASP A 593 19.44 6.83 -14.05
N ARG A 594 18.18 6.96 -13.62
CA ARG A 594 17.38 8.17 -13.85
C ARG A 594 16.66 8.61 -12.60
N PRO A 595 16.55 9.92 -12.34
CA PRO A 595 15.83 10.45 -11.19
C PRO A 595 14.30 10.42 -11.42
N VAL A 596 13.76 9.45 -12.15
CA VAL A 596 12.34 9.35 -12.50
C VAL A 596 11.80 7.95 -12.27
N PHE A 597 10.53 7.89 -11.87
CA PHE A 597 9.71 6.69 -11.87
C PHE A 597 9.16 6.51 -13.28
N PRO A 598 9.52 5.44 -14.02
CA PRO A 598 9.08 5.24 -15.41
C PRO A 598 7.55 5.29 -15.60
N ARG A 599 6.82 4.98 -14.53
CA ARG A 599 5.35 4.95 -14.49
C ARG A 599 4.72 6.13 -13.77
N GLY A 600 5.51 7.11 -13.31
CA GLY A 600 5.06 8.19 -12.44
C GLY A 600 4.71 7.73 -11.03
N PHE A 601 4.14 8.63 -10.23
CA PHE A 601 3.68 8.31 -8.87
C PHE A 601 2.24 7.79 -8.90
N ALA A 602 2.03 6.62 -8.30
CA ALA A 602 0.71 6.05 -8.02
C ALA A 602 0.60 5.70 -6.52
N PRO A 603 0.42 6.70 -5.63
CA PRO A 603 0.36 6.46 -4.20
C PRO A 603 -0.82 5.56 -3.84
N SER A 604 -0.61 4.62 -2.93
CA SER A 604 -1.64 3.75 -2.37
C SER A 604 -1.59 3.76 -0.85
N ARG A 605 -2.75 3.93 -0.22
CA ARG A 605 -2.98 3.94 1.23
C ARG A 605 -2.19 4.96 2.06
N VAL A 606 -1.55 5.94 1.44
CA VAL A 606 -0.68 6.93 2.13
C VAL A 606 -1.40 7.78 3.19
N LEU A 607 -2.73 7.93 3.10
CA LEU A 607 -3.53 8.67 4.08
C LEU A 607 -3.97 7.82 5.28
N GLN A 608 -3.98 6.49 5.18
CA GLN A 608 -4.52 5.62 6.25
C GLN A 608 -3.79 5.79 7.60
N PRO A 609 -2.45 5.90 7.64
CA PRO A 609 -1.75 6.17 8.90
C PRO A 609 -2.15 7.51 9.54
N LEU A 610 -2.31 8.57 8.73
CA LEU A 610 -2.73 9.88 9.24
C LEU A 610 -4.17 9.84 9.76
N VAL A 611 -5.08 9.21 9.01
CA VAL A 611 -6.48 9.04 9.42
C VAL A 611 -6.57 8.28 10.75
N ALA A 612 -5.77 7.22 10.94
CA ALA A 612 -5.70 6.50 12.21
C ALA A 612 -5.21 7.39 13.35
N VAL A 613 -4.17 8.20 13.12
CA VAL A 613 -3.69 9.19 14.10
C VAL A 613 -4.76 10.24 14.43
N LEU A 614 -5.48 10.77 13.45
CA LEU A 614 -6.56 11.74 13.64
C LEU A 614 -7.73 11.12 14.43
N ALA A 615 -8.05 9.85 14.21
CA ALA A 615 -9.00 9.09 15.02
C ALA A 615 -8.51 8.94 16.47
N MET A 616 -7.25 8.54 16.66
CA MET A 616 -6.68 8.32 17.99
C MET A 616 -6.52 9.60 18.82
N THR A 617 -6.31 10.74 18.16
CA THR A 617 -6.22 12.06 18.79
C THR A 617 -7.59 12.70 19.05
N GLY A 618 -8.68 12.05 18.61
CA GLY A 618 -10.05 12.51 18.80
C GLY A 618 -10.47 13.64 17.85
N VAL A 619 -9.68 13.93 16.82
CA VAL A 619 -10.03 14.90 15.77
C VAL A 619 -11.17 14.38 14.92
N LEU A 620 -11.19 13.08 14.63
CA LEU A 620 -12.31 12.42 13.95
C LEU A 620 -13.40 12.03 14.94
N ASP A 621 -14.63 11.98 14.43
CA ASP A 621 -15.82 11.49 15.11
C ASP A 621 -16.44 10.32 14.35
N GLY A 622 -17.09 9.42 15.07
CA GLY A 622 -17.84 8.32 14.48
C GLY A 622 -17.94 7.10 15.40
N PRO A 623 -18.83 6.15 15.08
CA PRO A 623 -18.96 4.90 15.83
C PRO A 623 -17.63 4.14 15.87
N GLY A 624 -17.18 3.77 17.07
CA GLY A 624 -15.97 2.96 17.26
C GLY A 624 -14.64 3.69 17.04
N VAL A 625 -14.61 4.96 16.61
CA VAL A 625 -13.35 5.71 16.35
C VAL A 625 -12.41 5.74 17.56
N ALA A 626 -12.97 5.76 18.77
CA ALA A 626 -12.20 5.68 20.02
C ALA A 626 -11.46 4.34 20.21
N GLU A 627 -11.91 3.27 19.56
CA GLU A 627 -11.31 1.93 19.59
C GLU A 627 -10.14 1.78 18.61
N VAL A 628 -9.91 2.74 17.71
CA VAL A 628 -8.77 2.72 16.79
C VAL A 628 -7.46 2.66 17.58
N GLY A 629 -6.61 1.70 17.23
CA GLY A 629 -5.31 1.44 17.85
C GLY A 629 -5.35 0.74 19.21
N SER A 630 -6.49 0.18 19.64
CA SER A 630 -6.68 -0.38 20.99
C SER A 630 -6.49 -1.90 21.20
#